data_AF-A0A936EFS2-F1
#
_entry.id   AF-A0A936EFS2-F1
#
_cell.length_a   1.000
_cell.length_b   1.000
_cell.length_c   1.000
_cell.angle_alpha   90.00
_cell.angle_beta   90.00
_cell.angle_gamma   90.00
#
_symmetry.space_group_name_H-M   'P 1'
#
loop_
_entity.id
_entity.type
_entity.pdbx_description
1 polymer ?
#
loop_
_entity_poly.entity_id
_entity_poly.type
_entity_poly.pdbx_seq_one_letter_code
_entity_poly.pdbx_strand_id
1 'polypeptide(L)'
;MAEMLSKGFATLHPTAQVALSVGGALGILMVLAERWWPNARPFIPSAAALGLGFTTPAHNSIAMAAGAAVALVLEKWWAAQAERTVVPVSSGFIAGESLIGVALAALVVLGLGS
;
A
#
# COMPACT_ATOMS: atom_id res chain seq x y z
N MET A 1 6.86 -14.04 -6.58
CA MET A 1 7.09 -14.06 -5.12
C MET A 1 7.44 -15.46 -4.61
N ALA A 2 6.62 -16.49 -4.91
CA ALA A 2 6.85 -17.86 -4.44
C ALA A 2 8.22 -18.43 -4.81
N GLU A 3 8.71 -18.16 -6.03
CA GLU A 3 10.04 -18.63 -6.47
C GLU A 3 11.21 -17.85 -5.83
N MET A 4 10.97 -16.59 -5.44
CA MET A 4 11.94 -15.73 -4.73
C MET A 4 12.11 -16.16 -3.26
N LEU A 5 11.03 -16.61 -2.62
CA LEU A 5 11.04 -17.16 -1.27
C LEU A 5 11.61 -18.59 -1.23
N SER A 6 11.43 -19.38 -2.28
CA SER A 6 11.95 -20.77 -2.32
C SER A 6 13.42 -20.87 -2.77
N LYS A 7 13.91 -19.98 -3.63
CA LYS A 7 15.31 -19.99 -4.13
C LYS A 7 16.22 -18.92 -3.49
N GLY A 8 15.66 -18.03 -2.66
CA GLY A 8 16.39 -17.00 -1.93
C GLY A 8 16.76 -15.77 -2.79
N PHE A 9 17.07 -14.66 -2.11
CA PHE A 9 17.43 -13.38 -2.73
C PHE A 9 18.55 -13.47 -3.78
N ALA A 10 19.37 -14.52 -3.73
CA ALA A 10 20.46 -14.82 -4.66
C ALA A 10 20.02 -15.12 -6.11
N THR A 11 18.74 -15.38 -6.36
CA THR A 11 18.21 -15.59 -7.74
C THR A 11 17.78 -14.33 -8.46
N LEU A 12 17.82 -13.17 -7.78
CA LEU A 12 17.60 -11.90 -8.44
C LEU A 12 18.84 -11.47 -9.22
N HIS A 13 18.61 -10.88 -10.39
CA HIS A 13 19.66 -10.18 -11.14
C HIS A 13 20.40 -9.22 -10.19
N PRO A 14 21.75 -9.15 -10.20
CA PRO A 14 22.51 -8.36 -9.24
C PRO A 14 22.07 -6.89 -9.17
N THR A 15 21.64 -6.33 -10.30
CA THR A 15 21.05 -4.99 -10.40
C THR A 15 19.76 -4.83 -9.59
N ALA A 16 18.90 -5.86 -9.54
CA ALA A 16 17.67 -5.84 -8.76
C ALA A 16 17.94 -5.94 -7.25
N GLN A 17 18.97 -6.68 -6.83
CA GLN A 17 19.39 -6.72 -5.43
C GLN A 17 19.91 -5.37 -4.93
N VAL A 18 20.71 -4.69 -5.76
CA VAL A 18 21.21 -3.35 -5.48
C VAL A 18 20.05 -2.35 -5.44
N ALA A 19 19.13 -2.40 -6.41
CA ALA A 19 17.95 -1.53 -6.41
C ALA A 19 17.07 -1.74 -5.16
N LEU A 20 16.89 -2.99 -4.72
CA LEU A 20 16.11 -3.31 -3.52
C LEU A 20 16.78 -2.81 -2.23
N SER A 21 18.09 -2.99 -2.11
CA SER A 21 18.84 -2.54 -0.93
C SER A 21 18.96 -1.02 -0.87
N VAL A 22 19.24 -0.35 -1.99
CA VAL A 22 19.28 1.12 -2.08
C VAL A 22 17.88 1.72 -1.87
N GLY A 23 16.85 1.19 -2.53
CA GLY A 23 15.46 1.63 -2.37
C GLY A 23 14.96 1.45 -0.94
N GLY A 24 15.26 0.30 -0.32
CA GLY A 24 14.94 0.02 1.08
C GLY A 24 15.66 0.97 2.04
N ALA A 25 16.97 1.19 1.86
CA ALA A 25 17.74 2.10 2.68
C ALA A 25 17.24 3.55 2.56
N LEU A 26 16.99 4.03 1.34
CA LEU A 26 16.43 5.37 1.10
C LEU A 26 15.04 5.53 1.70
N GLY A 27 14.18 4.51 1.58
CA GLY A 27 12.85 4.51 2.21
C GLY A 27 12.92 4.61 3.72
N ILE A 28 13.81 3.84 4.36
CA ILE A 28 14.06 3.90 5.81
C ILE A 28 14.58 5.27 6.22
N LEU A 29 15.54 5.83 5.47
CA LEU A 29 16.09 7.16 5.75
C LEU A 29 15.02 8.25 5.66
N MET A 30 14.12 8.20 4.67
CA MET A 30 13.00 9.14 4.58
C MET A 30 12.05 9.03 5.77
N VAL A 31 11.69 7.80 6.19
CA VAL A 31 10.80 7.60 7.35
C VAL A 31 11.45 8.10 8.64
N LEU A 32 12.76 7.87 8.84
CA LEU A 32 13.49 8.40 9.98
C LEU A 32 13.56 9.94 9.94
N ALA A 33 13.80 10.52 8.76
CA ALA A 33 13.84 11.97 8.58
C ALA A 33 12.48 12.63 8.90
N GLU A 34 11.36 12.05 8.44
CA GLU A 34 10.00 12.51 8.81
C GLU A 34 9.75 12.43 10.33
N ARG A 35 10.31 11.42 11.00
CA ARG A 35 10.15 11.22 12.44
C ARG A 35 10.97 12.21 13.26
N TRP A 36 12.15 12.61 12.78
CA TRP A 36 13.01 13.60 13.45
C TRP A 36 12.67 15.05 13.11
N TRP A 37 12.07 15.33 11.95
CA TRP A 37 11.59 16.67 11.57
C TRP A 37 10.07 16.74 11.37
N PRO A 38 9.28 16.75 12.46
CA PRO A 38 7.83 16.92 12.39
C PRO A 38 7.40 18.28 11.82
N ASN A 39 8.25 19.31 11.88
CA ASN A 39 7.95 20.65 11.34
C ASN A 39 8.04 20.75 9.81
N ALA A 40 8.63 19.77 9.11
CA ALA A 40 8.71 19.75 7.64
C ALA A 40 7.71 18.77 6.98
N ARG A 41 6.82 18.15 7.78
CA ARG A 41 5.76 17.24 7.31
C ARG A 41 4.96 17.69 6.08
N PRO A 42 4.59 18.99 5.92
CA PRO A 42 3.84 19.40 4.72
C PRO A 42 4.70 19.45 3.44
N PHE A 43 6.03 19.40 3.53
CA PHE A 43 6.94 19.48 2.38
C PHE A 43 7.61 18.16 2.02
N ILE A 44 7.55 17.15 2.89
CA ILE A 44 8.16 15.84 2.62
C ILE A 44 7.09 14.94 1.99
N PRO A 45 7.22 14.57 0.70
CA PRO A 45 6.34 13.57 0.12
C PRO A 45 6.56 12.23 0.84
N SER A 46 5.48 11.66 1.36
CA SER A 46 5.52 10.39 2.08
C SER A 46 6.24 9.32 1.24
N ALA A 47 7.21 8.63 1.85
CA ALA A 47 7.93 7.53 1.21
C ALA A 47 6.96 6.44 0.69
N ALA A 48 5.84 6.22 1.38
CA ALA A 48 4.79 5.30 0.95
C ALA A 48 4.06 5.82 -0.29
N ALA A 49 3.70 7.11 -0.31
CA ALA A 49 3.05 7.73 -1.48
C ALA A 49 3.96 7.73 -2.71
N LEU A 50 5.26 7.98 -2.55
CA LEU A 50 6.24 7.87 -3.61
C LEU A 50 6.35 6.44 -4.14
N GLY A 51 6.52 5.46 -3.25
CA GLY A 51 6.59 4.04 -3.63
C GLY A 51 5.35 3.55 -4.37
N LEU A 52 4.17 3.94 -3.89
CA LEU A 52 2.89 3.65 -4.54
C LEU A 52 2.78 4.32 -5.91
N GLY A 53 3.20 5.58 -6.04
CA GLY A 53 3.19 6.29 -7.31
C GLY A 53 4.10 5.68 -8.39
N PHE A 54 5.22 5.06 -7.99
CA PHE A 54 6.13 4.38 -8.92
C PHE A 54 5.65 2.99 -9.36
N THR A 55 4.80 2.33 -8.56
CA THR A 55 4.37 0.95 -8.80
C THR A 55 2.94 0.82 -9.31
N THR A 56 2.10 1.82 -9.03
CA THR A 56 0.67 1.77 -9.28
C THR A 56 0.34 2.36 -10.65
N PRO A 57 -0.44 1.66 -11.51
CA PRO A 57 -0.90 2.21 -12.77
C PRO A 57 -1.64 3.55 -12.61
N ALA A 58 -1.55 4.43 -13.61
CA ALA A 58 -2.14 5.78 -13.54
C ALA A 58 -3.65 5.78 -13.20
N HIS A 59 -4.41 4.80 -13.69
CA HIS A 59 -5.84 4.69 -13.38
C HIS A 59 -6.13 4.40 -11.90
N ASN A 60 -5.33 3.55 -11.26
CA ASN A 60 -5.44 3.25 -9.84
C ASN A 60 -5.04 4.46 -8.99
N SER A 61 -4.05 5.24 -9.44
CA SER A 61 -3.67 6.49 -8.77
C SER A 61 -4.82 7.51 -8.75
N ILE A 62 -5.60 7.60 -9.84
CA ILE A 62 -6.79 8.47 -9.91
C ILE A 62 -7.89 7.97 -8.96
N ALA A 63 -8.15 6.66 -8.92
CA ALA A 63 -9.13 6.07 -8.01
C ALA A 63 -8.75 6.31 -6.54
N MET A 64 -7.47 6.15 -6.19
CA MET A 64 -6.95 6.46 -4.85
C MET A 64 -7.09 7.94 -4.51
N ALA A 65 -6.78 8.85 -5.46
CA ALA A 65 -6.96 10.28 -5.27
C ALA A 65 -8.45 10.66 -5.06
N ALA A 66 -9.35 10.04 -5.82
CA ALA A 66 -10.79 10.24 -5.67
C ALA A 66 -11.29 9.72 -4.30
N GLY A 67 -10.88 8.51 -3.89
CA GLY A 67 -11.21 7.96 -2.58
C GLY A 67 -10.67 8.81 -1.43
N ALA A 68 -9.44 9.30 -1.55
CA ALA A 68 -8.83 10.22 -0.58
C ALA A 68 -9.58 11.57 -0.53
N ALA A 69 -10.00 12.12 -1.66
CA ALA A 69 -10.78 13.35 -1.70
C ALA A 69 -12.14 13.18 -1.01
N VAL A 70 -12.84 12.05 -1.25
CA VAL A 70 -14.10 11.73 -0.58
C VAL A 70 -13.89 11.59 0.93
N ALA A 71 -12.84 10.88 1.35
CA ALA A 71 -12.48 10.76 2.77
C ALA A 71 -12.19 12.12 3.41
N LEU A 72 -11.42 12.99 2.74
CA LEU A 72 -11.12 14.35 3.22
C LEU A 72 -12.36 15.24 3.34
N VAL A 73 -13.31 15.11 2.41
CA VAL A 73 -14.59 15.85 2.48
C VAL A 73 -15.44 15.34 3.65
N LEU A 74 -15.52 14.02 3.84
CA LEU A 74 -16.23 13.40 4.96
C LEU A 74 -15.61 13.77 6.32
N GLU A 75 -14.27 13.79 6.41
CA GLU A 75 -13.55 14.26 7.60
C GLU A 75 -13.84 15.73 7.89
N LYS A 76 -13.85 16.59 6.87
CA LYS A 76 -14.18 18.02 7.05
C LYS A 76 -15.61 18.27 7.52
N TRP A 77 -16.57 17.45 7.07
CA TRP A 77 -17.99 17.65 7.40
C TRP A 77 -18.36 16.97 8.72
N TRP A 78 -17.72 15.86 9.07
CA TRP A 78 -18.01 15.07 10.27
C TRP A 78 -16.74 14.60 10.98
N ALA A 79 -15.85 15.52 11.33
CA ALA A 79 -14.57 15.23 11.99
C ALA A 79 -14.68 14.28 13.20
N ALA A 80 -15.76 14.37 13.98
CA ALA A 80 -15.99 13.52 15.16
C ALA A 80 -16.49 12.09 14.84
N GLN A 81 -16.99 11.82 13.63
CA GLN A 81 -17.48 10.50 13.22
C GLN A 81 -16.61 9.86 12.12
N ALA A 82 -15.92 10.66 11.32
CA ALA A 82 -15.12 10.19 10.19
C ALA A 82 -13.95 9.29 10.64
N GLU A 83 -13.21 9.67 11.67
CA GLU A 83 -12.09 8.85 12.19
C GLU A 83 -12.55 7.48 12.68
N ARG A 84 -13.79 7.41 13.22
CA ARG A 84 -14.42 6.16 13.69
C ARG A 84 -15.07 5.34 12.60
N THR A 85 -15.26 5.88 11.40
CA THR A 85 -16.02 5.21 10.32
C THR A 85 -15.12 4.89 9.13
N VAL A 86 -14.27 5.83 8.72
CA VAL A 86 -13.39 5.69 7.55
C VAL A 86 -12.39 4.55 7.76
N VAL A 87 -11.68 4.52 8.89
CA VAL A 87 -10.68 3.48 9.17
C VAL A 87 -11.31 2.07 9.21
N PRO A 88 -12.36 1.79 10.00
CA PRO A 88 -12.97 0.46 10.02
C PRO A 88 -13.64 0.07 8.70
N VAL A 89 -14.33 0.99 8.01
CA VAL A 89 -14.97 0.67 6.72
C VAL A 89 -13.91 0.37 5.65
N SER A 90 -12.86 1.18 5.55
CA SER A 90 -11.76 0.93 4.61
C SER A 90 -11.03 -0.37 4.94
N SER A 91 -10.72 -0.64 6.22
CA SER A 91 -10.08 -1.89 6.62
C SER A 91 -10.97 -3.12 6.36
N GLY A 92 -12.28 -2.99 6.57
CA GLY A 92 -13.26 -4.05 6.28
C GLY A 92 -13.38 -4.33 4.79
N PHE A 93 -13.30 -3.31 3.93
CA PHE A 93 -13.24 -3.48 2.49
C PHE A 93 -11.98 -4.21 2.04
N ILE A 94 -10.81 -3.79 2.54
CA ILE A 94 -9.52 -4.42 2.22
C ILE A 94 -9.51 -5.89 2.69
N ALA A 95 -9.96 -6.15 3.92
CA ALA A 95 -10.06 -7.50 4.46
C ALA A 95 -11.09 -8.35 3.69
N GLY A 96 -12.23 -7.77 3.31
CA GLY A 96 -13.28 -8.43 2.54
C GLY A 96 -12.82 -8.82 1.14
N GLU A 97 -12.17 -7.92 0.42
CA GLU A 97 -11.56 -8.21 -0.89
C GLU A 97 -10.55 -9.36 -0.78
N SER A 98 -9.67 -9.31 0.22
CA SER A 98 -8.69 -10.37 0.45
C SER A 98 -9.33 -11.70 0.82
N LEU A 99 -10.36 -11.71 1.67
CA LEU A 99 -11.08 -12.92 2.08
C LEU A 99 -11.82 -13.57 0.90
N ILE A 100 -12.45 -12.76 0.04
CA ILE A 100 -13.09 -13.24 -1.19
C ILE A 100 -12.06 -13.86 -2.12
N GLY A 101 -10.89 -13.22 -2.31
CA GLY A 101 -9.81 -13.78 -3.12
C GLY A 101 -9.34 -15.15 -2.62
N VAL A 102 -9.16 -15.30 -1.30
CA VAL A 102 -8.81 -16.59 -0.68
C VAL A 102 -9.94 -17.63 -0.84
N ALA A 103 -11.20 -17.22 -0.65
CA ALA A 103 -12.35 -18.10 -0.82
C ALA A 103 -12.49 -18.59 -2.27
N LEU A 104 -12.29 -17.72 -3.26
CA LEU A 104 -12.29 -18.07 -4.67
C LEU A 104 -11.14 -19.01 -5.00
N ALA A 105 -9.92 -18.74 -4.51
CA ALA A 105 -8.78 -19.63 -4.70
C ALA A 105 -9.03 -21.03 -4.10
N ALA A 106 -9.66 -21.09 -2.92
CA ALA A 106 -10.05 -22.35 -2.29
C ALA A 106 -11.10 -23.11 -3.13
N LEU A 107 -12.11 -22.41 -3.67
CA LEU A 107 -13.14 -22.99 -4.54
C LEU A 107 -12.55 -23.57 -5.84
N VAL A 108 -11.57 -22.88 -6.44
CA VAL A 108 -10.84 -23.36 -7.62
C VAL A 108 -10.03 -24.62 -7.29
N VAL A 109 -9.32 -24.65 -6.15
CA VAL A 109 -8.55 -25.83 -5.71
C VAL A 109 -9.45 -27.03 -5.42
N LEU A 110 -10.66 -26.79 -4.93
CA LEU A 110 -11.68 -27.83 -4.69
C LEU A 110 -12.39 -28.31 -5.97
N GLY A 111 -12.06 -27.74 -7.14
CA GLY A 111 -12.61 -28.13 -8.45
C GLY A 111 -14.03 -27.64 -8.72
N LEU A 112 -14.51 -26.67 -7.94
CA LEU A 112 -15.86 -26.09 -8.05
C LEU A 112 -15.88 -24.75 -8.81
N GLY A 113 -14.71 -24.17 -9.11
CA GLY A 113 -14.55 -22.97 -9.94
C GLY A 113 -13.86 -23.30 -11.25
N SER A 114 -14.53 -23.06 -12.38
CA SER A 114 -14.01 -23.19 -13.75
C SER A 114 -13.12 -22.03 -14.16
#